data_AF-A0A852DPZ4-F1
#
_entry.id   AF-A0A852DPZ4-F1
#
_cell.length_a   1.000
_cell.length_b   1.000
_cell.length_c   1.000
_cell.angle_alpha   90.00
_cell.angle_beta   90.00
_cell.angle_gamma   90.00
#
_symmetry.space_group_name_H-M   'P 1'
#
loop_
_entity.id
_entity.type
_entity.pdbx_description
1 polymer ?
#
loop_
_entity_poly.entity_id
_entity_poly.type
_entity_poly.pdbx_seq_one_letter_code
_entity_poly.pdbx_strand_id
1 'polypeptide(L)'
;GFDDILYAFPVPRWRLAECSALAQRLQQFQVLLDSPQGLEMLLQNPLPGGKRWLVWLKLDCGNARAGIRPTEPEALELARAIAQGSPELVTLVGVYAHCGNTYGCRDIPAIQAIARDTTAAVLEFVTA
;
A
#
# COMPACT_ATOMS: atom_id res chain seq x y z
N GLY A 1 5.42 -6.58 21.98
CA GLY A 1 5.70 -8.01 21.85
C GLY A 1 5.50 -8.51 20.43
N PHE A 2 4.58 -7.93 19.67
CA PHE A 2 4.40 -8.25 18.25
C PHE A 2 5.41 -7.51 17.36
N ASP A 3 5.77 -8.16 16.27
CA ASP A 3 6.46 -7.62 15.09
C ASP A 3 5.63 -8.00 13.85
N ASP A 4 6.08 -7.64 12.65
CA ASP A 4 5.32 -7.79 11.41
C ASP A 4 3.95 -7.12 11.47
N ILE A 5 3.98 -5.78 11.46
CA ILE A 5 2.81 -4.94 11.63
C ILE A 5 2.64 -4.05 10.41
N LEU A 6 1.55 -4.27 9.69
CA LEU A 6 1.09 -3.39 8.63
C LEU A 6 0.20 -2.28 9.19
N TYR A 7 0.65 -1.03 9.11
CA TYR A 7 -0.20 0.13 9.28
C TYR A 7 -1.04 0.32 8.01
N ALA A 8 -2.21 -0.32 7.98
CA ALA A 8 -3.10 -0.42 6.82
C ALA A 8 -3.87 0.89 6.49
N PHE A 9 -3.18 2.02 6.47
CA PHE A 9 -3.69 3.35 6.15
C PHE A 9 -2.62 4.14 5.38
N PRO A 10 -2.97 4.91 4.32
CA PRO A 10 -2.00 5.75 3.62
C PRO A 10 -1.25 6.65 4.61
N VAL A 11 0.07 6.49 4.69
CA VAL A 11 0.87 7.09 5.76
C VAL A 11 0.72 8.61 5.76
N PRO A 12 0.19 9.23 6.83
CA PRO A 12 -0.03 10.66 6.84
C PRO A 12 1.22 11.40 7.35
N ARG A 13 1.52 12.54 6.73
CA ARG A 13 2.70 13.37 7.06
C ARG A 13 2.82 13.71 8.55
N TRP A 14 1.71 14.02 9.21
CA TRP A 14 1.68 14.42 10.63
C TRP A 14 1.98 13.28 11.61
N ARG A 15 2.03 12.01 11.15
CA ARG A 15 2.42 10.84 11.98
C ARG A 15 3.73 10.20 11.54
N LEU A 16 4.43 10.79 10.58
CA LEU A 16 5.62 10.17 10.00
C LEU A 16 6.74 9.93 11.03
N ALA A 17 6.88 10.83 12.02
CA ALA A 17 7.84 10.66 13.11
C ALA A 17 7.53 9.42 13.96
N GLU A 18 6.25 9.16 14.25
CA GLU A 18 5.81 7.97 14.98
C GLU A 18 5.99 6.70 14.14
N CYS A 19 5.67 6.75 12.85
CA CYS A 19 5.95 5.66 11.91
C CYS A 19 7.44 5.33 11.84
N SER A 20 8.32 6.34 11.81
CA SER A 20 9.77 6.15 11.82
C SER A 20 10.25 5.53 13.13
N ALA A 21 9.74 6.00 14.27
CA ALA A 21 10.06 5.43 15.58
C ALA A 21 9.63 3.94 15.68
N LEU A 22 8.48 3.58 15.11
CA LEU A 22 8.03 2.19 15.02
C LEU A 22 8.92 1.36 14.08
N ALA A 23 9.25 1.87 12.90
CA ALA A 23 10.13 1.21 11.94
C ALA A 23 11.55 0.98 12.45
N GLN A 24 12.05 1.86 13.32
CA GLN A 24 13.33 1.67 14.00
C GLN A 24 13.27 0.50 14.99
N ARG A 25 12.17 0.39 15.74
CA ARG A 25 12.00 -0.61 16.81
C ARG A 25 11.63 -2.00 16.30
N LEU A 26 10.81 -2.08 15.25
CA LEU A 26 10.29 -3.32 14.68
C LEU A 26 11.15 -3.77 13.50
N GLN A 27 11.22 -5.07 13.25
CA GLN A 27 11.88 -5.61 12.05
C GLN A 27 11.01 -5.41 10.82
N GLN A 28 9.70 -5.54 10.96
CA GLN A 28 8.73 -5.48 9.86
C GLN A 28 7.57 -4.53 10.16
N PHE A 29 7.88 -3.25 10.40
CA PHE A 29 6.83 -2.21 10.35
C PHE A 29 6.61 -1.78 8.90
N GLN A 30 5.39 -1.95 8.42
CA GLN A 30 5.03 -1.77 7.02
C GLN A 30 3.96 -0.69 6.90
N VAL A 31 3.99 0.10 5.83
CA VAL A 31 3.06 1.23 5.61
C VAL A 31 2.38 1.14 4.24
N LEU A 32 1.22 1.77 4.10
CA LEU A 32 0.57 1.96 2.80
C LEU A 32 0.91 3.33 2.22
N LEU A 33 0.97 3.41 0.90
CA LEU A 33 0.78 4.65 0.15
C LEU A 33 0.03 4.36 -1.16
N ASP A 34 -0.54 5.40 -1.74
CA ASP A 34 -1.36 5.35 -2.96
C ASP A 34 -1.10 6.52 -3.91
N SER A 35 -0.05 7.31 -3.66
CA SER A 35 0.25 8.51 -4.44
C SER A 35 1.75 8.79 -4.55
N PRO A 36 2.21 9.43 -5.64
CA PRO A 36 3.59 9.89 -5.79
C PRO A 36 4.05 10.80 -4.65
N GLN A 37 3.16 11.66 -4.14
CA GLN A 37 3.45 12.55 -3.01
C GLN A 37 3.71 11.77 -1.72
N GLY A 38 3.00 10.66 -1.51
CA GLY A 38 3.26 9.73 -0.41
C GLY A 38 4.65 9.10 -0.52
N LEU A 39 5.06 8.68 -1.72
CA LEU A 39 6.41 8.15 -1.96
C LEU A 39 7.48 9.22 -1.73
N GLU A 40 7.33 10.41 -2.30
CA GLU A 40 8.27 11.52 -2.13
C GLU A 40 8.46 11.87 -0.65
N MET A 41 7.37 11.89 0.13
CA MET A 41 7.44 12.10 1.57
C MET A 41 8.33 11.08 2.29
N LEU A 42 8.24 9.80 1.92
CA LEU A 42 9.09 8.75 2.51
C LEU A 42 10.55 8.91 2.09
N LEU A 43 10.82 9.26 0.83
CA LEU A 43 12.17 9.49 0.31
C LEU A 43 12.85 10.68 1.00
N GLN A 44 12.11 11.75 1.27
CA GLN A 44 12.60 12.92 2.00
C GLN A 44 12.83 12.64 3.50
N ASN A 45 12.36 11.51 4.03
CA ASN A 45 12.45 11.14 5.43
C ASN A 45 12.97 9.69 5.57
N PRO A 46 14.24 9.44 5.18
CA PRO A 46 14.82 8.11 5.24
C PRO A 46 14.89 7.58 6.67
N LEU A 47 14.75 6.26 6.83
CA LEU A 47 14.89 5.63 8.13
C LEU A 47 16.37 5.58 8.56
N PRO A 48 16.68 5.78 9.85
CA PRO A 48 18.06 5.68 10.32
C PRO A 48 18.52 4.22 10.38
N GLY A 49 19.85 4.04 10.44
CA GLY A 49 20.47 2.71 10.60
C GLY A 49 20.43 1.83 9.34
N GLY A 50 20.28 2.43 8.15
CA GLY A 50 20.25 1.70 6.89
C GLY A 50 18.98 0.87 6.66
N LYS A 51 17.94 1.10 7.48
CA LYS A 51 16.61 0.50 7.27
C LYS A 51 15.92 1.14 6.08
N ARG A 52 14.99 0.38 5.50
CA ARG A 52 14.15 0.81 4.38
C ARG A 52 12.70 0.88 4.80
N TRP A 53 11.96 1.82 4.25
CA TRP A 53 10.51 1.81 4.37
C TRP A 53 9.94 0.58 3.65
N LEU A 54 9.23 -0.26 4.38
CA LEU A 54 8.49 -1.40 3.83
C LEU A 54 7.11 -0.91 3.38
N VAL A 55 6.90 -0.82 2.07
CA VAL A 55 5.73 -0.14 1.49
C VAL A 55 4.87 -1.14 0.74
N TRP A 56 3.56 -1.05 0.96
CA TRP A 56 2.57 -1.66 0.09
C TRP A 56 1.87 -0.58 -0.73
N LEU A 57 1.69 -0.84 -2.03
CA LEU A 57 0.87 0.00 -2.89
C LEU A 57 -0.61 -0.31 -2.64
N LYS A 58 -1.35 0.67 -2.15
CA LYS A 58 -2.78 0.53 -1.92
C LYS A 58 -3.53 0.69 -3.24
N LEU A 59 -4.28 -0.35 -3.63
CA LEU A 59 -5.13 -0.35 -4.81
C LEU A 59 -6.60 -0.08 -4.45
N ASP A 60 -7.26 0.71 -5.29
CA ASP A 60 -8.71 0.85 -5.30
C ASP A 60 -9.31 -0.01 -6.41
N CYS A 61 -9.84 -1.18 -6.03
CA CYS A 61 -10.51 -2.12 -6.92
C CYS A 61 -12.04 -1.94 -6.90
N GLY A 62 -12.54 -0.71 -6.77
CA GLY A 62 -13.96 -0.39 -6.74
C GLY A 62 -14.54 -0.15 -5.34
N ASN A 63 -13.70 0.01 -4.33
CA ASN A 63 -14.11 0.36 -2.97
C ASN A 63 -14.29 1.88 -2.79
N ALA A 64 -13.64 2.70 -3.61
CA ALA A 64 -13.83 4.16 -3.67
C ALA A 64 -13.60 4.88 -2.33
N ARG A 65 -12.51 4.52 -1.63
CA ARG A 65 -12.13 5.14 -0.33
C ARG A 65 -10.72 5.72 -0.33
N ALA A 66 -9.76 4.90 -0.72
CA ALA A 66 -8.34 5.22 -0.82
C ALA A 66 -7.69 4.16 -1.73
N GLY A 67 -6.53 4.47 -2.28
CA GLY A 67 -5.88 3.65 -3.29
C GLY A 67 -5.93 4.25 -4.67
N ILE A 68 -4.89 3.93 -5.45
CA ILE A 68 -4.82 4.24 -6.87
C ILE A 68 -5.54 3.14 -7.67
N ARG A 69 -6.19 3.48 -8.78
CA ARG A 69 -6.92 2.47 -9.55
C ARG A 69 -5.92 1.63 -10.35
N PRO A 70 -6.03 0.29 -10.33
CA PRO A 70 -5.05 -0.57 -11.01
C PRO A 70 -5.03 -0.40 -12.53
N THR A 71 -6.10 0.11 -13.11
CA THR A 71 -6.22 0.36 -14.56
C THR A 71 -5.63 1.70 -15.00
N GLU A 72 -5.23 2.57 -14.07
CA GLU A 72 -4.58 3.84 -14.39
C GLU A 72 -3.09 3.61 -14.67
N PRO A 73 -2.53 4.19 -15.75
CA PRO A 73 -1.09 4.06 -16.04
C PRO A 73 -0.21 4.50 -14.85
N GLU A 74 -0.64 5.53 -14.14
CA GLU A 74 0.01 6.09 -12.96
C GLU A 74 0.20 5.06 -11.83
N ALA A 75 -0.67 4.03 -11.73
CA ALA A 75 -0.53 2.97 -10.74
C ALA A 75 0.71 2.12 -11.00
N LEU A 76 0.95 1.74 -12.26
CA LEU A 76 2.11 0.95 -12.64
C LEU A 76 3.39 1.78 -12.56
N GLU A 77 3.33 3.05 -12.95
CA GLU A 77 4.44 3.99 -12.81
C GLU A 77 4.84 4.16 -11.33
N LEU A 78 3.86 4.35 -10.45
CA LEU A 78 4.09 4.46 -9.02
C LEU A 78 4.66 3.15 -8.45
N ALA A 79 4.13 1.98 -8.82
CA ALA A 79 4.68 0.70 -8.40
C ALA A 79 6.16 0.55 -8.81
N ARG A 80 6.51 0.91 -10.05
CA ARG A 80 7.90 0.91 -10.55
C ARG A 80 8.76 1.90 -9.78
N ALA A 81 8.25 3.11 -9.51
CA ALA A 81 8.97 4.12 -8.74
C ALA A 81 9.28 3.65 -7.31
N ILE A 82 8.33 3.00 -6.63
CA ILE A 82 8.57 2.42 -5.29
C ILE A 82 9.62 1.31 -5.36
N ALA A 83 9.53 0.41 -6.35
CA ALA A 83 10.38 -0.77 -6.45
C ALA A 83 11.82 -0.46 -6.91
N GLN A 84 11.99 0.54 -7.79
CA GLN A 84 13.24 0.73 -8.53
C GLN A 84 13.85 2.13 -8.35
N GLY A 85 13.09 3.14 -7.91
CA GLY A 85 13.55 4.52 -7.85
C GLY A 85 14.62 4.78 -6.79
N SER A 86 14.46 4.20 -5.60
CA SER A 86 15.41 4.34 -4.48
C SER A 86 15.40 3.08 -3.59
N PRO A 87 15.86 1.93 -4.11
CA PRO A 87 15.77 0.63 -3.44
C PRO A 87 16.56 0.55 -2.12
N GLU A 88 17.45 1.50 -1.87
CA GLU A 88 18.18 1.70 -0.62
C GLU A 88 17.38 2.42 0.46
N LEU A 89 16.29 3.11 0.11
CA LEU A 89 15.44 3.85 1.04
C LEU A 89 14.05 3.22 1.22
N VAL A 90 13.51 2.61 0.17
CA VAL A 90 12.16 2.07 0.14
C VAL A 90 12.18 0.67 -0.49
N THR A 91 11.23 -0.18 -0.11
CA THR A 91 11.02 -1.49 -0.73
C THR A 91 9.54 -1.69 -0.96
N LEU A 92 9.16 -2.00 -2.20
CA LEU A 92 7.83 -2.49 -2.52
C LEU A 92 7.68 -3.91 -1.98
N VAL A 93 6.90 -4.08 -0.92
CA VAL A 93 6.58 -5.39 -0.36
C VAL A 93 5.51 -6.10 -1.19
N GLY A 94 4.51 -5.34 -1.66
CA GLY A 94 3.42 -5.88 -2.45
C GLY A 94 2.31 -4.86 -2.70
N VAL A 95 1.15 -5.38 -3.10
CA VAL A 95 -0.07 -4.61 -3.32
C VAL A 95 -1.13 -4.98 -2.30
N TYR A 96 -1.91 -4.00 -1.85
CA TYR A 96 -2.96 -4.20 -0.84
C TYR A 96 -4.29 -3.66 -1.36
N ALA A 97 -5.33 -4.49 -1.36
CA ALA A 97 -6.71 -4.07 -1.67
C ALA A 97 -7.62 -4.35 -0.46
N HIS A 98 -8.67 -3.54 -0.33
CA HIS A 98 -9.73 -3.81 0.65
C HIS A 98 -11.09 -3.62 -0.02
N CYS A 99 -11.86 -4.70 -0.12
CA CYS A 99 -13.20 -4.72 -0.69
C CYS A 99 -14.28 -4.36 0.37
N GLY A 100 -14.17 -3.16 0.95
CA GLY A 100 -15.15 -2.64 1.91
C GLY A 100 -16.55 -2.40 1.30
N ASN A 101 -16.63 -2.29 -0.03
CA ASN A 101 -17.87 -2.24 -0.79
C ASN A 101 -18.75 -3.50 -0.61
N THR A 102 -18.19 -4.62 -0.14
CA THR A 102 -18.97 -5.81 0.28
C THR A 102 -20.00 -5.53 1.37
N TYR A 103 -19.79 -4.50 2.20
CA TYR A 103 -20.73 -4.12 3.26
C TYR A 103 -22.06 -3.58 2.70
N GLY A 104 -22.11 -3.20 1.42
CA GLY A 104 -23.35 -2.80 0.73
C GLY A 104 -24.19 -3.97 0.21
N CYS A 105 -23.65 -5.19 0.21
CA CYS A 105 -24.34 -6.38 -0.30
C CYS A 105 -25.34 -6.94 0.71
N ARG A 106 -26.37 -7.64 0.20
CA ARG A 106 -27.41 -8.29 1.02
C ARG A 106 -27.44 -9.81 0.90
N ASP A 107 -26.61 -10.38 0.02
CA ASP A 107 -26.55 -11.82 -0.22
C ASP A 107 -25.12 -12.29 -0.51
N ILE A 108 -24.91 -13.59 -0.33
CA ILE A 108 -23.62 -14.26 -0.52
C ILE A 108 -23.12 -14.13 -1.96
N PRO A 109 -23.95 -14.35 -3.02
CA PRO A 109 -23.49 -14.19 -4.40
C PRO A 109 -22.89 -12.81 -4.70
N ALA A 110 -23.51 -11.73 -4.22
CA ALA A 110 -23.02 -10.37 -4.41
C ALA A 110 -21.68 -10.12 -3.68
N ILE A 111 -21.55 -10.60 -2.44
CA ILE A 111 -20.28 -10.53 -1.69
C ILE A 111 -19.17 -11.24 -2.46
N GLN A 112 -19.44 -12.45 -2.95
CA GLN A 112 -18.47 -13.23 -3.70
C GLN A 112 -18.14 -12.63 -5.07
N ALA A 113 -19.08 -11.94 -5.71
CA ALA A 113 -18.82 -11.22 -6.96
C ALA A 113 -17.79 -10.10 -6.73
N ILE A 114 -18.03 -9.22 -5.75
CA ILE A 114 -17.08 -8.16 -5.40
C ILE A 114 -15.71 -8.72 -4.99
N ALA A 115 -15.69 -9.84 -4.23
CA ALA A 115 -14.44 -10.50 -3.87
C ALA A 115 -13.67 -10.98 -5.11
N ARG A 116 -14.35 -11.65 -6.06
CA ARG A 116 -13.73 -12.09 -7.32
C ARG A 116 -13.24 -10.91 -8.16
N ASP A 117 -14.03 -9.85 -8.29
CA ASP A 117 -13.67 -8.68 -9.08
C ASP A 117 -12.45 -7.97 -8.48
N THR A 118 -12.42 -7.82 -7.15
CA THR A 118 -11.25 -7.28 -6.43
C THR A 118 -10.02 -8.15 -6.63
N THR A 119 -10.16 -9.48 -6.52
CA THR A 119 -9.06 -10.42 -6.74
C THR A 119 -8.56 -10.38 -8.18
N ALA A 120 -9.44 -10.37 -9.18
CA ALA A 120 -9.08 -10.30 -10.59
C ALA A 120 -8.31 -9.01 -10.89
N ALA A 121 -8.80 -7.86 -10.43
CA ALA A 121 -8.13 -6.58 -10.63
C ALA A 121 -6.72 -6.54 -10.01
N VAL A 122 -6.53 -7.15 -8.83
CA VAL A 122 -5.20 -7.28 -8.21
C VAL A 122 -4.29 -8.20 -9.03
N LEU A 123 -4.80 -9.36 -9.47
CA LEU A 123 -4.02 -10.33 -10.25
C LEU A 123 -3.60 -9.76 -11.62
N GLU A 124 -4.52 -9.10 -12.32
CA GLU A 124 -4.24 -8.43 -13.59
C GLU A 124 -3.16 -7.36 -13.42
N PHE A 125 -3.26 -6.53 -12.38
CA PHE A 125 -2.26 -5.49 -12.11
C PHE A 125 -0.85 -6.05 -11.84
N VAL A 126 -0.71 -7.13 -11.07
CA VAL A 126 0.61 -7.68 -10.71
C VAL A 126 1.21 -8.58 -11.81
N THR A 127 0.45 -8.89 -12.85
CA THR A 127 0.91 -9.70 -13.99
C THR A 127 1.10 -8.89 -15.28
N ALA A 128 0.81 -7.59 -15.24
CA ALA A 128 1.03 -6.63 -16.33
C ALA A 128 2.51 -6.21 -16.45
#